data_AF-A0A973G4Y1-F1
#
_entry.id   AF-A0A973G4Y1-F1
#
_cell.length_a   1.000
_cell.length_b   1.000
_cell.length_c   1.000
_cell.angle_alpha   90.00
_cell.angle_beta   90.00
_cell.angle_gamma   90.00
#
_symmetry.space_group_name_H-M   'P 1'
#
loop_
_entity.id
_entity.type
_entity.pdbx_description
1 polymer ?
#
loop_
_entity_poly.entity_id
_entity_poly.type
_entity_poly.pdbx_seq_one_letter_code
_entity_poly.pdbx_strand_id
1 'polypeptide(L)'
;HLSPREKRAFIFTMLNRPIRVCGMVKNEGEPGGGPFWVNEEDGTQSLQIIEESQIDLREKEQKAIWKSATHFNPVDLVCGVKDYRARKFNLLEYVNEKAYFISQKSEKGRDLRALELPGLWNGSMAAWNTIFVEVPIDTFNPVKTVYDLLRPQHLP
;
A
#
# COMPACT_ATOMS: atom_id res chain seq x y z
N HIS A 1 30.71 -11.60 -7.46
CA HIS A 1 30.67 -10.99 -6.11
C HIS A 1 30.87 -9.49 -6.22
N LEU A 2 30.03 -8.66 -5.57
CA LEU A 2 30.19 -7.20 -5.56
C LEU A 2 31.38 -6.78 -4.70
N SER A 3 32.15 -5.79 -5.17
CA SER A 3 33.19 -5.10 -4.41
C SER A 3 32.62 -4.32 -3.21
N PRO A 4 33.43 -3.97 -2.20
CA PRO A 4 32.98 -3.14 -1.08
C PRO A 4 32.36 -1.80 -1.50
N ARG A 5 32.87 -1.20 -2.57
CA ARG A 5 32.35 0.05 -3.14
C ARG A 5 30.97 -0.14 -3.74
N GLU A 6 30.79 -1.20 -4.53
CA GLU A 6 29.50 -1.54 -5.13
C GLU A 6 28.45 -1.89 -4.07
N LYS A 7 28.84 -2.62 -3.02
CA LYS A 7 27.95 -2.90 -1.88
C LYS A 7 27.50 -1.61 -1.18
N ARG A 8 28.43 -0.68 -0.92
CA ARG A 8 28.09 0.61 -0.30
C ARG A 8 27.15 1.42 -1.19
N ALA A 9 27.42 1.49 -2.49
CA ALA A 9 26.57 2.18 -3.44
C ALA A 9 25.16 1.57 -3.48
N PHE A 10 25.07 0.24 -3.55
CA PHE A 10 23.81 -0.49 -3.52
C PHE A 10 23.01 -0.23 -2.23
N ILE A 11 23.63 -0.35 -1.05
CA ILE A 11 22.95 -0.05 0.22
C ILE A 11 22.46 1.40 0.23
N PHE A 12 23.27 2.33 -0.25
CA PHE A 12 22.88 3.73 -0.33
C PHE A 12 21.69 3.95 -1.25
N THR A 13 21.62 3.31 -2.43
CA THR A 13 20.45 3.43 -3.33
C THR A 13 19.19 2.80 -2.76
N MET A 14 19.31 1.78 -1.90
CA MET A 14 18.17 1.19 -1.18
C MET A 14 17.67 2.11 -0.05
N LEU A 15 18.58 2.71 0.72
CA LEU A 15 18.20 3.57 1.86
C LEU A 15 17.77 4.98 1.44
N ASN A 16 18.36 5.54 0.39
CA ASN A 16 18.07 6.88 -0.09
C ASN A 16 16.89 6.89 -1.08
N ARG A 17 15.72 6.52 -0.58
CA ARG A 17 14.43 6.50 -1.29
C ARG A 17 13.39 7.26 -0.48
N PRO A 18 12.27 7.70 -1.08
CA PRO A 18 11.12 8.18 -0.33
C PRO A 18 10.68 7.15 0.72
N ILE A 19 10.19 7.63 1.85
CA ILE A 19 9.73 6.80 2.97
C ILE A 19 8.23 7.03 3.18
N ARG A 20 7.49 5.96 3.45
CA ARG A 20 6.13 6.02 3.99
C ARG A 20 6.06 5.28 5.32
N VAL A 21 5.52 5.94 6.33
CA VAL A 21 5.14 5.33 7.60
C VAL A 21 3.63 5.17 7.57
N CYS A 22 3.16 3.93 7.61
CA CYS A 22 1.76 3.60 7.49
C CYS A 22 1.22 3.15 8.83
N GLY A 23 0.22 3.86 9.32
CA GLY A 23 -0.57 3.41 10.47
C GLY A 23 -1.30 2.12 10.11
N MET A 24 -1.39 1.19 11.06
CA MET A 24 -2.08 -0.08 10.90
C MET A 24 -3.00 -0.25 12.10
N VAL A 25 -4.28 -0.50 11.85
CA VAL A 25 -5.26 -0.75 12.90
C VAL A 25 -5.69 -2.21 12.85
N LYS A 26 -6.12 -2.75 13.99
CA LYS A 26 -6.61 -4.13 14.07
C LYS A 26 -7.83 -4.32 13.16
N ASN A 27 -7.86 -5.44 12.45
CA ASN A 27 -8.94 -5.75 11.55
C ASN A 27 -10.15 -6.29 12.32
N GLU A 28 -11.22 -5.50 12.40
CA GLU A 28 -12.51 -5.87 13.02
C GLU A 28 -13.56 -6.25 11.97
N GLY A 29 -13.13 -6.61 10.75
CA GLY A 29 -14.01 -6.98 9.62
C GLY A 29 -14.26 -5.85 8.62
N GLU A 30 -13.53 -4.74 8.74
CA GLU A 30 -13.62 -3.61 7.82
C GLU A 30 -12.89 -3.93 6.50
N PRO A 31 -13.49 -3.65 5.32
CA PRO A 31 -12.80 -3.83 4.05
C PRO A 31 -11.68 -2.79 3.91
N GLY A 32 -10.50 -3.24 3.49
CA GLY A 32 -9.32 -2.40 3.28
C GLY A 32 -8.08 -3.21 2.92
N GLY A 33 -7.02 -2.51 2.52
CA GLY A 33 -5.72 -3.13 2.24
C GLY A 33 -4.96 -3.47 3.51
N GLY A 34 -4.28 -4.62 3.54
CA GLY A 34 -3.51 -5.12 4.68
C GLY A 34 -2.00 -5.03 4.47
N PRO A 35 -1.19 -5.10 5.56
CA PRO A 35 0.26 -5.16 5.46
C PRO A 35 0.74 -6.56 5.07
N PHE A 36 1.47 -6.68 3.96
CA PHE A 36 2.03 -7.95 3.51
C PHE A 36 3.47 -7.83 3.00
N TRP A 37 4.18 -8.95 3.05
CA TRP A 37 5.39 -9.16 2.27
C TRP A 37 5.02 -9.56 0.85
N VAL A 38 5.60 -8.89 -0.14
CA VAL A 38 5.44 -9.19 -1.56
C VAL A 38 6.77 -9.67 -2.10
N ASN A 39 6.73 -10.80 -2.82
CA ASN A 39 7.87 -11.27 -3.59
C ASN A 39 7.90 -10.50 -4.92
N GLU A 40 8.97 -9.76 -5.16
CA GLU A 40 9.18 -8.96 -6.36
C GLU A 40 9.70 -9.83 -7.53
N GLU A 41 9.57 -9.33 -8.76
CA GLU A 41 10.06 -10.03 -9.97
C GLU A 41 11.57 -10.31 -9.92
N ASP A 42 12.34 -9.48 -9.22
CA ASP A 42 13.79 -9.61 -9.07
C ASP A 42 14.21 -10.59 -7.94
N GLY A 43 13.24 -11.24 -7.29
CA GLY A 43 13.44 -12.19 -6.20
C GLY A 43 13.64 -11.52 -4.83
N THR A 44 13.55 -10.20 -4.74
CA THR A 44 13.55 -9.50 -3.45
C THR A 44 12.18 -9.54 -2.78
N GLN A 45 12.13 -9.13 -1.51
CA GLN A 45 10.89 -8.99 -0.76
C GLN A 45 10.70 -7.55 -0.31
N SER A 46 9.49 -7.03 -0.45
CA SER A 46 9.13 -5.68 -0.02
C SER A 46 7.87 -5.68 0.84
N LEU A 47 7.73 -4.67 1.70
CA LEU A 47 6.53 -4.45 2.51
C LEU A 47 5.54 -3.57 1.72
N GLN A 48 4.33 -4.08 1.51
CA GLN A 48 3.30 -3.43 0.70
C GLN A 48 1.91 -3.49 1.37
N ILE A 49 1.03 -2.57 0.99
CA ILE A 49 -0.36 -2.50 1.48
C ILE A 49 -1.25 -3.17 0.43
N ILE A 50 -1.49 -4.47 0.54
CA ILE A 50 -2.17 -5.24 -0.51
C ILE A 50 -3.68 -5.22 -0.30
N GLU A 51 -4.43 -4.98 -1.38
CA GLU A 51 -5.88 -5.10 -1.39
C GLU A 51 -6.35 -6.47 -1.85
N GLU A 52 -7.58 -6.85 -1.49
CA GLU A 52 -8.19 -8.12 -1.91
C GLU A 52 -8.20 -8.28 -3.44
N SER A 53 -8.40 -7.17 -4.18
CA SER A 53 -8.41 -7.14 -5.64
C SER A 53 -7.09 -7.57 -6.28
N GLN A 54 -5.98 -7.54 -5.53
CA GLN A 54 -4.64 -7.91 -5.99
C GLN A 54 -4.27 -9.36 -5.65
N ILE A 55 -5.15 -10.09 -4.95
CA ILE A 55 -4.92 -11.47 -4.52
C ILE A 55 -5.66 -12.45 -5.43
N ASP A 56 -4.99 -13.52 -5.86
CA ASP A 56 -5.68 -14.64 -6.52
C ASP A 56 -6.31 -15.55 -5.48
N LEU A 57 -7.59 -15.31 -5.16
CA LEU A 57 -8.35 -16.09 -4.19
C LEU A 57 -8.62 -17.55 -4.61
N ARG A 58 -8.26 -17.94 -5.84
CA ARG A 58 -8.31 -19.34 -6.30
C ARG A 58 -7.07 -20.12 -5.85
N GLU A 59 -5.97 -19.41 -5.60
CA GLU A 59 -4.74 -19.98 -5.07
C GLU A 59 -4.88 -20.12 -3.54
N LYS A 60 -4.60 -21.32 -3.02
CA LYS A 60 -4.91 -21.67 -1.63
C LYS A 60 -3.94 -21.00 -0.65
N GLU A 61 -2.67 -20.86 -1.03
CA GLU A 61 -1.63 -20.27 -0.19
C GLU A 61 -1.84 -18.76 -0.02
N GLN A 62 -2.03 -18.02 -1.10
CA GLN A 62 -2.37 -16.60 -1.09
C GLN A 62 -3.66 -16.33 -0.32
N LYS A 63 -4.68 -17.17 -0.50
CA LYS A 63 -5.93 -17.06 0.28
C LYS A 63 -5.70 -17.28 1.77
N ALA A 64 -4.82 -18.22 2.15
CA ALA A 64 -4.49 -18.47 3.55
C ALA A 64 -3.70 -17.30 4.16
N ILE A 65 -2.73 -16.74 3.43
CA ILE A 65 -1.97 -15.55 3.83
C ILE A 65 -2.90 -14.35 3.99
N TRP A 66 -3.79 -14.10 3.02
CA TRP A 66 -4.78 -13.01 3.10
C TRP A 66 -5.63 -13.11 4.36
N LYS A 67 -6.13 -14.32 4.66
CA LYS A 67 -6.96 -14.58 5.84
C LYS A 67 -6.23 -14.50 7.18
N SER A 68 -4.90 -14.54 7.19
CA SER A 68 -4.11 -14.42 8.42
C SER A 68 -3.81 -12.96 8.79
N ALA A 69 -4.17 -11.99 7.94
CA ALA A 69 -3.96 -10.58 8.21
C ALA A 69 -4.73 -10.13 9.46
N THR A 70 -3.99 -9.65 10.45
CA THR A 70 -4.52 -9.15 11.72
C THR A 70 -4.83 -7.66 11.70
N HIS A 71 -4.32 -6.95 10.69
CA HIS A 71 -4.38 -5.49 10.58
C HIS A 71 -4.77 -5.07 9.17
N PHE A 72 -5.29 -3.85 9.05
CA PHE A 72 -5.46 -3.15 7.78
C PHE A 72 -5.00 -1.70 7.89
N ASN A 73 -4.73 -1.08 6.75
CA ASN A 73 -4.32 0.31 6.68
C ASN A 73 -5.56 1.22 6.61
N PRO A 74 -5.73 2.15 7.56
CA PRO A 74 -6.82 3.13 7.58
C PRO A 74 -6.59 4.31 6.64
N VAL A 75 -5.62 4.22 5.72
CA VAL A 75 -5.16 5.35 4.87
C VAL A 75 -4.44 6.45 5.67
N ASP A 76 -3.96 6.12 6.86
CA ASP A 76 -3.10 7.02 7.65
C ASP A 76 -1.63 6.83 7.27
N LEU A 77 -1.03 7.88 6.68
CA LEU A 77 0.31 7.85 6.12
C LEU A 77 1.06 9.14 6.42
N VAL A 78 2.29 8.98 6.90
CA VAL A 78 3.29 10.04 6.97
C VAL A 78 4.38 9.78 5.96
N CYS A 79 4.56 10.72 5.02
CA CYS A 79 5.46 10.56 3.88
C CYS A 79 6.71 11.45 3.99
N GLY A 80 7.88 10.83 3.92
CA GLY A 80 9.17 11.48 3.75
C GLY A 80 9.55 11.56 2.27
N VAL A 81 9.40 12.73 1.66
CA VAL A 81 9.59 12.94 0.20
C VAL A 81 10.90 13.67 -0.16
N LYS A 82 11.82 13.78 0.79
CA LYS A 82 13.10 14.46 0.62
C LYS A 82 14.26 13.53 0.97
N ASP A 83 15.36 13.69 0.26
CA ASP A 83 16.61 12.98 0.51
C ASP A 83 17.31 13.48 1.79
N TYR A 84 18.39 12.81 2.17
CA TYR A 84 19.25 13.17 3.31
C TYR A 84 19.87 14.59 3.23
N ARG A 85 19.76 15.28 2.09
CA ARG A 85 20.20 16.66 1.86
C ARG A 85 19.02 17.64 1.75
N ALA A 86 17.82 17.21 2.15
CA ALA A 86 16.56 17.95 2.08
C ALA A 86 16.09 18.30 0.66
N ARG A 87 16.61 17.64 -0.38
CA ARG A 87 16.17 17.82 -1.77
C ARG A 87 14.98 16.90 -2.04
N LYS A 88 13.99 17.37 -2.79
CA LYS A 88 12.82 16.55 -3.14
C LYS A 88 13.24 15.42 -4.08
N PHE A 89 12.71 14.22 -3.83
CA PHE A 89 12.78 13.13 -4.79
C PHE A 89 11.85 13.41 -5.98
N ASN A 90 12.21 12.91 -7.16
CA ASN A 90 11.28 12.77 -8.27
C ASN A 90 10.44 11.51 -8.03
N LEU A 91 9.21 11.65 -7.52
CA LEU A 91 8.39 10.51 -7.10
C LEU A 91 8.01 9.58 -8.26
N LEU A 92 8.03 10.07 -9.50
CA LEU A 92 7.77 9.28 -10.70
C LEU A 92 8.81 8.17 -10.91
N GLU A 93 10.03 8.33 -10.37
CA GLU A 93 11.08 7.31 -10.42
C GLU A 93 10.81 6.11 -9.49
N TYR A 94 9.78 6.19 -8.65
CA TYR A 94 9.44 5.18 -7.64
C TYR A 94 8.07 4.52 -7.86
N VAL A 95 7.53 4.64 -9.07
CA VAL A 95 6.25 4.07 -9.53
C VAL A 95 6.50 2.72 -10.21
N ASN A 96 5.62 1.74 -9.98
CA ASN A 96 5.56 0.52 -10.78
C ASN A 96 4.51 0.68 -11.89
N GLU A 97 4.95 0.99 -13.10
CA GLU A 97 4.07 1.19 -14.27
C GLU A 97 3.30 -0.08 -14.67
N LYS A 98 3.78 -1.27 -14.29
CA LYS A 98 3.11 -2.54 -14.56
C LYS A 98 1.95 -2.82 -13.60
N ALA A 99 1.86 -2.10 -12.48
CA ALA A 99 0.82 -2.29 -11.46
C ALA A 99 -0.51 -1.59 -11.82
N TYR A 100 -0.84 -1.51 -13.10
CA TYR A 100 -2.16 -1.06 -13.54
C TYR A 100 -3.21 -2.14 -13.26
N PHE A 101 -4.46 -1.74 -13.07
CA PHE A 101 -5.56 -2.69 -12.95
C PHE A 101 -6.72 -2.32 -13.87
N ILE A 102 -7.47 -3.33 -14.31
CA ILE A 102 -8.65 -3.13 -15.14
C ILE A 102 -9.87 -3.30 -14.25
N SER A 103 -10.64 -2.21 -14.08
CA SER A 103 -11.89 -2.23 -13.35
C SER A 103 -13.08 -2.26 -14.30
N GLN A 104 -14.15 -2.92 -13.88
CA GLN A 104 -15.44 -2.81 -14.54
C GLN A 104 -16.20 -1.64 -13.91
N LYS A 105 -16.67 -0.71 -14.75
CA LYS A 105 -17.50 0.43 -14.33
C LYS A 105 -18.77 0.43 -15.17
N SER A 106 -19.86 0.93 -14.60
CA SER A 106 -21.07 1.24 -15.37
C SER A 106 -21.20 2.75 -15.46
N GLU A 107 -21.31 3.28 -16.67
CA GLU A 107 -21.62 4.69 -16.90
C GLU A 107 -22.85 4.78 -17.80
N LYS A 108 -23.90 5.46 -17.33
CA LYS A 108 -25.16 5.67 -18.07
C LYS A 108 -25.77 4.36 -18.61
N GLY A 109 -25.69 3.29 -17.80
CA GLY A 109 -26.25 1.98 -18.14
C GLY A 109 -25.44 1.18 -19.17
N ARG A 110 -24.20 1.61 -19.48
CA ARG A 110 -23.26 0.84 -20.31
C ARG A 110 -22.12 0.33 -19.46
N ASP A 111 -21.79 -0.95 -19.65
CA ASP A 111 -20.60 -1.54 -19.05
C ASP A 111 -19.35 -1.06 -19.77
N LEU A 112 -18.39 -0.60 -18.99
CA LEU A 112 -17.10 -0.09 -19.43
C LEU A 112 -16.00 -0.84 -18.70
N ARG A 113 -14.88 -1.02 -19.39
CA ARG A 113 -13.62 -1.44 -18.78
C ARG A 113 -12.74 -0.21 -18.68
N ALA A 114 -12.40 0.19 -17.47
CA ALA A 114 -11.47 1.28 -17.21
C ALA A 114 -10.09 0.70 -16.95
N LEU A 115 -9.08 1.22 -17.66
CA LEU A 115 -7.69 1.00 -17.30
C LEU A 115 -7.34 2.02 -16.22
N GLU A 116 -7.15 1.56 -15.00
CA GLU A 116 -6.70 2.40 -13.89
C GLU A 116 -5.18 2.35 -13.83
N LEU A 117 -4.57 3.53 -13.96
CA LEU A 117 -3.13 3.70 -13.76
C LEU A 117 -2.75 3.24 -12.34
N PRO A 118 -1.47 2.93 -12.09
CA PRO A 118 -0.97 2.52 -10.78
C PRO A 118 -1.24 3.63 -9.74
N GLY A 119 -2.40 3.61 -9.11
CA GLY A 119 -2.90 4.70 -8.26
C GLY A 119 -3.01 4.31 -6.79
N LEU A 120 -3.35 3.04 -6.54
CA LEU A 120 -3.45 2.49 -5.20
C LEU A 120 -2.04 2.21 -4.66
N TRP A 121 -1.73 2.79 -3.50
CA TRP A 121 -0.51 2.73 -2.68
C TRP A 121 0.72 2.13 -3.34
N ASN A 122 0.70 0.83 -3.60
CA ASN A 122 1.85 0.06 -4.07
C ASN A 122 2.19 0.33 -5.53
N GLY A 123 1.25 0.79 -6.36
CA GLY A 123 1.55 1.17 -7.74
C GLY A 123 2.34 2.47 -7.79
N SER A 124 1.83 3.51 -7.12
CA SER A 124 2.44 4.86 -7.10
C SER A 124 3.62 4.98 -6.12
N MET A 125 3.74 4.07 -5.16
CA MET A 125 4.80 4.05 -4.14
C MET A 125 5.58 2.72 -4.09
N ALA A 126 5.69 2.01 -5.21
CA ALA A 126 6.24 0.65 -5.28
C ALA A 126 7.63 0.53 -4.65
N ALA A 127 8.52 1.46 -5.00
CA ALA A 127 9.92 1.42 -4.58
C ALA A 127 10.19 2.27 -3.32
N TRP A 128 9.16 2.61 -2.54
CA TRP A 128 9.32 3.39 -1.31
C TRP A 128 9.77 2.50 -0.15
N ASN A 129 10.56 3.08 0.74
CA ASN A 129 10.86 2.45 2.02
C ASN A 129 9.59 2.51 2.89
N THR A 130 9.10 1.33 3.29
CA THR A 130 7.81 1.20 3.97
C THR A 130 8.01 0.75 5.41
N ILE A 131 7.37 1.46 6.34
CA ILE A 131 7.35 1.12 7.76
C ILE A 131 5.90 1.00 8.18
N PHE A 132 5.55 -0.10 8.84
CA PHE A 132 4.23 -0.32 9.41
C PHE A 132 4.27 -0.14 10.92
N VAL A 133 3.30 0.61 11.45
CA VAL A 133 3.19 0.91 12.88
C VAL A 133 1.76 0.63 13.30
N GLU A 134 1.57 -0.23 14.31
CA GLU A 134 0.25 -0.41 14.92
C GLU A 134 -0.17 0.90 15.61
N VAL A 135 -1.37 1.38 15.32
CA VAL A 135 -1.99 2.56 15.93
C VAL A 135 -3.35 2.19 16.52
N PRO A 136 -3.84 2.94 17.52
CA PRO A 136 -5.15 2.67 18.13
C PRO A 136 -6.27 2.69 17.08
N ILE A 137 -7.24 1.77 17.18
CA ILE A 137 -8.39 1.72 16.25
C ILE A 137 -9.18 3.03 16.24
N ASP A 138 -9.22 3.76 17.35
CA ASP A 138 -9.92 5.05 17.49
C ASP A 138 -9.36 6.16 16.59
N THR A 139 -8.14 6.01 16.05
CA THR A 139 -7.60 6.93 15.04
C THR A 139 -8.26 6.73 13.67
N PHE A 140 -9.06 5.68 13.49
CA PHE A 140 -9.75 5.35 12.26
C PHE A 140 -11.27 5.36 12.43
N ASN A 141 -11.92 6.39 11.87
CA ASN A 141 -13.38 6.54 11.89
C ASN A 141 -13.90 6.70 10.44
N PRO A 142 -13.97 5.60 9.66
CA PRO A 142 -14.38 5.68 8.27
C PRO A 142 -15.89 5.90 8.15
N VAL A 143 -16.29 6.59 7.09
CA VAL A 143 -17.69 6.73 6.68
C VAL A 143 -17.83 6.14 5.28
N LYS A 144 -18.33 4.90 5.19
CA LYS A 144 -18.54 4.17 3.93
C LYS A 144 -20.00 4.20 3.49
N THR A 145 -20.91 4.26 4.45
CA THR A 145 -22.36 4.38 4.27
C THR A 145 -22.90 5.54 5.09
N VAL A 146 -24.11 5.99 4.77
CA VAL A 146 -24.77 7.06 5.56
C VAL A 146 -24.98 6.65 7.02
N TYR A 147 -25.15 5.35 7.30
CA TYR A 147 -25.34 4.84 8.66
C TYR A 147 -24.07 4.94 9.51
N ASP A 148 -22.89 5.00 8.90
CA ASP A 148 -21.64 5.12 9.67
C ASP A 148 -21.57 6.45 10.43
N LEU A 149 -22.24 7.50 9.95
CA LEU A 149 -22.37 8.78 10.66
C LEU A 149 -23.13 8.69 11.99
N LEU A 150 -23.87 7.60 12.22
CA LEU A 150 -24.58 7.37 13.48
C LEU A 150 -23.68 6.71 14.55
N ARG A 151 -22.45 6.31 14.20
CA ARG A 151 -21.50 5.75 15.17
C ARG A 151 -21.13 6.82 16.21
N PRO A 152 -20.94 6.46 17.50
CA PRO A 152 -20.63 7.42 18.57
C PRO A 152 -19.48 8.38 18.27
N GLN A 153 -18.49 7.95 17.50
CA GLN A 153 -17.30 8.72 17.13
C GLN A 153 -17.61 9.91 16.19
N HIS A 154 -18.79 9.95 15.58
CA HIS A 154 -19.23 11.02 14.68
C HIS A 154 -20.34 11.89 15.26
N LEU A 155 -20.79 11.60 16.48
CA LEU A 155 -21.85 12.36 17.15
C LEU A 155 -21.26 13.56 17.94
N PRO A 156 -22.01 14.66 18.10
CA PRO A 156 -21.56 15.87 18.82
C PRO A 156 -21.31 15.68 20.32
#